data_AF-A0A392SE94-F1
#
_entry.id   AF-A0A392SE94-F1
#
_cell.length_a   1.000
_cell.length_b   1.000
_cell.length_c   1.000
_cell.angle_alpha   90.00
_cell.angle_beta   90.00
_cell.angle_gamma   90.00
#
_symmetry.space_group_name_H-M   'P 1'
#
loop_
_entity.id
_entity.type
_entity.pdbx_description
1 polymer ?
#
loop_
_entity_poly.entity_id
_entity_poly.type
_entity_poly.pdbx_seq_one_letter_code
_entity_poly.pdbx_strand_id
1 'polypeptide(L)' 'PTKVDAVSQWGTPESVSEIRSILGLAGYYRRFIEGFSKLVLPLTQLTRKDQAFVWNENCERVFKNSRGS' A
#
# COMPACT_ATOMS: atom_id res chain seq x y z
N PRO A 1 11.67 16.30 -3.22
CA PRO A 1 11.00 15.01 -2.95
C PRO A 1 9.52 15.23 -2.66
N THR A 2 8.68 14.88 -3.62
CA THR A 2 7.23 15.00 -3.48
C THR A 2 6.78 13.85 -2.57
N LYS A 3 5.83 14.06 -1.65
CA LYS A 3 5.42 13.02 -0.68
C LYS A 3 4.91 11.72 -1.34
N VAL A 4 4.62 11.76 -2.65
CA VAL A 4 4.28 10.62 -3.50
C VAL A 4 5.50 9.69 -3.72
N ASP A 5 6.71 10.24 -3.84
CA ASP A 5 7.97 9.47 -3.97
C ASP A 5 8.21 8.53 -2.77
N ALA A 6 7.71 8.91 -1.59
CA ALA A 6 7.85 8.09 -0.38
C ALA A 6 7.09 6.76 -0.50
N VAL A 7 5.97 6.74 -1.20
CA VAL A 7 5.22 5.51 -1.51
C VAL A 7 5.94 4.72 -2.62
N SER A 8 6.55 5.42 -3.58
CA SER A 8 7.39 4.81 -4.62
C SER A 8 8.63 4.09 -4.08
N GLN A 9 9.20 4.58 -2.98
CA GLN A 9 10.41 4.03 -2.36
C GLN A 9 10.15 2.81 -1.46
N TRP A 10 8.89 2.48 -1.13
CA TRP A 10 8.61 1.31 -0.31
C TRP A 10 8.87 0.04 -1.08
N GLY A 11 9.65 -0.89 -0.52
CA GLY A 11 9.87 -2.23 -1.06
C GLY A 11 8.59 -3.07 -1.07
N THR A 12 8.55 -4.15 -1.87
CA THR A 12 7.41 -5.08 -1.87
C THR A 12 7.32 -5.72 -0.49
N PRO A 13 6.22 -5.54 0.26
CA PRO A 13 6.13 -6.05 1.61
C PRO A 13 6.06 -7.58 1.60
N GLU A 14 6.88 -8.22 2.42
CA GLU A 14 6.99 -9.68 2.51
C GLU A 14 6.13 -10.26 3.65
N SER A 15 5.61 -9.40 4.53
CA SER A 15 4.82 -9.81 5.68
C SER A 15 3.61 -8.92 5.98
N VAL A 16 2.60 -9.49 6.64
CA VAL A 16 1.42 -8.77 7.14
C VAL A 16 1.81 -7.61 8.07
N SER A 17 2.88 -7.78 8.87
CA SER A 17 3.39 -6.76 9.78
C SER A 17 3.95 -5.55 9.01
N GLU A 18 4.66 -5.78 7.91
CA GLU A 18 5.13 -4.71 7.03
C GLU A 18 3.98 -3.97 6.35
N ILE A 19 2.95 -4.69 5.88
CA ILE A 19 1.74 -4.05 5.32
C ILE A 19 1.02 -3.20 6.36
N ARG A 20 1.00 -3.59 7.64
CA ARG A 20 0.43 -2.73 8.71
C ARG A 20 1.27 -1.47 8.93
N SER A 21 2.59 -1.57 8.92
CA SER A 21 3.51 -0.43 9.08
C SER A 21 3.42 0.57 7.92
N ILE A 22 3.70 0.11 6.70
CA ILE A 22 2.77 0.21 5.57
C ILE A 22 1.66 1.29 5.62
N LEU A 23 0.47 0.75 5.88
CA LEU A 23 -0.79 1.44 6.01
C LEU A 23 -0.78 2.52 7.10
N GLY A 24 -0.03 2.32 8.19
CA GLY A 24 0.15 3.31 9.25
C GLY A 24 0.82 4.59 8.73
N LEU A 25 1.92 4.45 8.00
CA LEU A 25 2.61 5.56 7.34
C LEU A 25 1.78 6.17 6.23
N ALA A 26 1.16 5.33 5.40
CA ALA A 26 0.28 5.77 4.33
C ALA A 26 -0.89 6.62 4.88
N GLY A 27 -1.45 6.22 6.02
CA GLY A 27 -2.52 6.94 6.73
C GLY A 27 -2.14 8.37 7.13
N TYR A 28 -0.87 8.60 7.49
CA TYR A 28 -0.35 9.94 7.79
C TYR A 28 -0.36 10.86 6.55
N TYR A 29 -0.09 10.30 5.38
CA TYR A 29 -0.05 11.03 4.10
C TYR A 29 -1.38 11.05 3.35
N ARG A 30 -2.43 10.38 3.83
CA ARG A 30 -3.71 10.19 3.14
C ARG A 30 -4.34 11.47 2.56
N ARG A 31 -4.13 12.61 3.23
CA ARG A 31 -4.72 13.91 2.85
C ARG A 31 -4.05 14.56 1.65
N PHE A 32 -2.89 14.05 1.24
CA PHE A 32 -2.07 14.57 0.16
C PHE A 32 -2.01 13.63 -1.05
N ILE A 33 -2.61 12.44 -0.94
CA ILE A 33 -2.58 11.40 -1.97
C ILE A 33 -3.99 11.31 -2.55
N GLU A 34 -4.19 11.87 -3.74
CA GLU A 34 -5.45 11.72 -4.46
C GLU A 34 -5.66 10.24 -4.83
N GLY A 35 -6.87 9.73 -4.61
CA GLY A 35 -7.15 8.31 -4.83
C GLY A 35 -6.49 7.36 -3.82
N PHE A 36 -6.03 7.86 -2.67
CA PHE A 36 -5.43 7.05 -1.59
C PHE A 36 -6.20 5.76 -1.29
N SER A 37 -7.53 5.85 -1.18
CA SER A 37 -8.40 4.70 -0.91
C SER A 37 -8.25 3.59 -1.94
N LYS A 38 -8.05 3.91 -3.23
CA LYS A 38 -7.84 2.94 -4.32
C LYS A 38 -6.48 2.24 -4.21
N LEU A 39 -5.46 2.95 -3.73
CA LEU A 39 -4.12 2.40 -3.52
C LEU A 39 -4.05 1.46 -2.32
N VAL A 40 -4.66 1.87 -1.20
CA VAL A 40 -4.60 1.09 0.05
C VAL A 40 -5.70 0.04 0.17
N LEU A 41 -6.74 0.05 -0.68
CA LEU A 41 -7.81 -0.96 -0.67
C LEU A 41 -7.27 -2.40 -0.73
N PRO A 42 -6.44 -2.77 -1.73
CA PRO A 42 -5.91 -4.14 -1.79
C PRO A 42 -4.98 -4.42 -0.61
N LEU A 43 -4.19 -3.45 -0.15
CA LEU A 43 -3.30 -3.61 1.01
C LEU A 43 -4.08 -3.82 2.31
N THR A 44 -5.20 -3.13 2.50
CA THR A 44 -6.07 -3.33 3.68
C THR A 44 -6.76 -4.68 3.64
N GLN A 45 -7.15 -5.17 2.46
CA GLN A 45 -7.70 -6.52 2.30
C GLN A 45 -6.71 -7.60 2.74
N LEU A 46 -5.41 -7.42 2.45
CA LEU A 46 -4.34 -8.34 2.88
C LEU A 46 -4.13 -8.39 4.41
N THR A 47 -4.65 -7.43 5.17
CA THR A 47 -4.48 -7.36 6.64
C THR A 47 -5.70 -7.83 7.43
N ARG A 48 -6.79 -8.24 6.76
CA ARG A 48 -8.01 -8.72 7.40
C ARG A 48 -7.76 -10.08 8.05
N LYS A 49 -8.16 -10.22 9.33
CA LYS A 49 -7.96 -11.45 10.12
C LYS A 49 -8.66 -12.69 9.54
N ASP A 50 -9.71 -12.48 8.77
CA ASP A 50 -10.55 -13.56 8.23
C ASP A 50 -10.16 -13.96 6.80
N GLN A 51 -9.05 -13.41 6.28
CA GLN A 51 -8.61 -13.66 4.91
C GLN A 51 -7.13 -14.06 4.91
N ALA A 52 -6.82 -15.18 4.24
CA ALA A 52 -5.44 -15.58 4.04
C ALA A 52 -4.69 -14.46 3.32
N PHE A 53 -3.48 -14.17 3.78
CA PHE A 53 -2.58 -13.24 3.10
C PHE A 53 -2.20 -13.84 1.74
N VAL A 54 -2.85 -13.36 0.68
CA VAL A 54 -2.57 -13.80 -0.69
C VAL A 54 -2.11 -12.58 -1.48
N TRP A 55 -0.79 -12.41 -1.58
CA TRP A 55 -0.21 -11.44 -2.50
C TRP A 55 -0.52 -11.87 -3.94
N ASN A 56 -1.51 -11.24 -4.56
CA ASN A 56 -1.93 -11.52 -5.92
C ASN A 56 -1.47 -10.43 -6.90
N GLU A 57 -1.55 -10.71 -8.19
CA GLU A 57 -1.14 -9.77 -9.25
C GLU A 57 -1.87 -8.41 -9.16
N ASN A 58 -3.08 -8.39 -8.60
CA ASN A 58 -3.81 -7.16 -8.38
C ASN A 58 -3.16 -6.28 -7.30
N CYS A 59 -2.66 -6.89 -6.21
CA CYS A 59 -1.89 -6.21 -5.17
C CYS A 59 -0.57 -5.67 -5.74
N GLU A 60 0.16 -6.51 -6.49
CA GLU A 60 1.41 -6.13 -7.15
C GLU A 60 1.21 -4.97 -8.13
N ARG A 61 0.15 -5.01 -8.94
CA ARG A 61 -0.17 -3.97 -9.92
C ARG A 61 -0.50 -2.65 -9.27
N VAL A 62 -1.34 -2.64 -8.24
CA VAL A 62 -1.71 -1.41 -7.52
C VAL A 62 -0.47 -0.83 -6.81
N PHE A 63 0.35 -1.69 -6.22
CA PHE A 63 1.58 -1.29 -5.55
C PHE A 63 2.62 -0.70 -6.53
N LYS A 64 2.81 -1.32 -7.70
CA LYS A 64 3.68 -0.77 -8.77
C LYS A 64 3.14 0.52 -9.36
N ASN A 65 1.83 0.65 -9.54
CA ASN A 65 1.22 1.86 -10.09
C ASN A 65 1.34 3.06 -9.12
N SER A 66 1.37 2.82 -7.81
CA SER A 66 1.72 3.88 -6.83
C SER A 66 3.18 4.32 -6.87
N ARG A 67 4.06 3.60 -7.57
CA ARG A 67 5.48 3.98 -7.68
C ARG A 67 5.81 4.90 -8.87
N GLY A 68 4.87 5.10 -9.80
CA GLY A 68 5.09 5.79 -11.06
C GLY A 68 4.07 6.88 -11.37
N SER A 69 4.20 8.04 -10.74
CA SER A 69 3.77 9.36 -11.24
C SER A 69 4.45 10.44 -10.43
#